data_AF-A0A8S3W9N8-F1
#
_entry.id   AF-A0A8S3W9N8-F1
#
_cell.length_a   1.000
_cell.length_b   1.000
_cell.length_c   1.000
_cell.angle_alpha   90.00
_cell.angle_beta   90.00
_cell.angle_gamma   90.00
#
_symmetry.space_group_name_H-M   'P 1'
#
loop_
_entity.id
_entity.type
_entity.pdbx_description
1 polymer ?
#
loop_
_entity_poly.entity_id
_entity_poly.type
_entity_poly.pdbx_seq_one_letter_code
_entity_poly.pdbx_strand_id
1 'polypeptide(L)'
;MDLPVVVDSEDDEMVSHELEQMRSILEEAILETRRVPLENRLRLPRIPQSKRNRAFVRALNPMLVTYLEASHDFCETDSVLFGAAVAACRIIGAKLPMAGRITKQSRAIPAWGKRIEDRVAKARALIGRLTSFRSGNNRPKVVCTVRMAFAGTNISLSQPDITQKLTERIDDLKQKIAA
;
A
#
# COMPACT_ATOMS: atom_id res chain seq x y z
N MET A 1 -3.09 32.80 -57.57
CA MET A 1 -1.98 33.25 -56.72
C MET A 1 -2.53 33.30 -55.32
N ASP A 2 -2.61 32.13 -54.67
CA ASP A 2 -3.11 32.02 -53.31
C ASP A 2 -2.01 32.43 -52.33
N LEU A 3 -2.36 33.37 -51.44
CA LEU A 3 -1.53 33.83 -50.34
C LEU A 3 -1.31 32.68 -49.34
N PRO A 4 -0.10 32.52 -48.78
CA PRO A 4 0.12 31.54 -47.73
C PRO A 4 -0.55 32.02 -46.44
N VAL A 5 -1.43 31.17 -45.91
CA VAL A 5 -2.02 31.30 -44.58
C VAL A 5 -0.92 31.07 -43.55
N VAL A 6 -0.44 32.15 -42.93
CA VAL A 6 0.44 32.10 -41.76
C VAL A 6 -0.48 31.97 -40.53
N VAL A 7 -0.72 30.75 -40.09
CA VAL A 7 -1.38 30.45 -38.82
C VAL A 7 -0.67 29.22 -38.26
N ASP A 8 -0.04 29.36 -37.08
CA ASP A 8 0.30 28.30 -36.08
C ASP A 8 1.66 28.45 -35.34
N SER A 9 2.45 29.52 -35.51
CA SER A 9 3.75 29.61 -34.81
C SER A 9 3.67 29.96 -33.31
N GLU A 10 2.72 30.80 -32.88
CA GLU A 10 2.67 31.32 -31.50
C GLU A 10 2.09 30.29 -30.50
N ASP A 11 1.12 29.49 -30.93
CA ASP A 11 0.50 28.46 -30.08
C ASP A 11 1.45 27.28 -29.81
N ASP A 12 2.33 26.94 -30.78
CA ASP A 12 3.32 25.87 -30.63
C ASP A 12 4.47 26.29 -29.68
N GLU A 13 4.90 27.55 -29.75
CA GLU A 13 5.87 28.13 -28.82
C GLU A 13 5.33 28.15 -27.37
N MET A 14 4.06 28.52 -27.16
CA MET A 14 3.44 28.53 -25.82
C MET A 14 3.36 27.12 -25.21
N VAL A 15 2.98 26.11 -26.01
CA VAL A 15 2.92 24.71 -25.56
C VAL A 15 4.33 24.19 -25.23
N SER A 16 5.34 24.58 -26.01
CA SER A 16 6.73 24.20 -25.74
C SER A 16 7.24 24.75 -24.40
N HIS A 17 6.92 26.01 -24.08
CA HIS A 17 7.33 26.64 -22.82
C HIS A 17 6.65 26.00 -21.61
N GLU A 18 5.36 25.65 -21.71
CA GLU A 18 4.65 24.93 -20.64
C GLU A 18 5.26 23.55 -20.38
N LEU A 19 5.63 22.82 -21.42
CA LEU A 19 6.29 21.50 -21.30
C LEU A 19 7.67 21.61 -20.66
N GLU A 20 8.46 22.61 -21.03
CA GLU A 20 9.79 22.83 -20.46
C GLU A 20 9.68 23.23 -18.97
N GLN A 21 8.70 24.06 -18.62
CA GLN A 21 8.41 24.40 -17.24
C GLN A 21 8.00 23.16 -16.43
N MET A 22 7.17 22.27 -16.99
CA MET A 22 6.82 21.01 -16.34
C MET A 22 8.03 20.10 -16.12
N ARG A 23 8.94 20.02 -17.11
CA ARG A 23 10.19 19.26 -17.00
C ARG A 23 11.09 19.81 -15.89
N SER A 24 11.27 21.13 -15.85
CA SER A 24 12.09 21.79 -14.81
C SER A 24 11.55 21.51 -13.40
N ILE A 25 10.23 21.61 -13.19
CA ILE A 25 9.58 21.31 -11.91
C ILE A 25 9.76 19.82 -11.53
N LEU A 26 9.72 18.92 -12.51
CA LEU A 26 9.93 17.49 -12.30
C LEU A 26 11.36 17.21 -11.84
N GLU A 27 12.36 17.78 -12.51
CA GLU A 27 13.76 17.60 -12.15
C GLU A 27 14.08 18.14 -10.77
N GLU A 28 13.60 19.34 -10.46
CA GLU A 28 13.75 19.95 -9.13
C GLU A 28 13.15 19.04 -8.05
N ALA A 29 11.92 18.57 -8.26
CA ALA A 29 11.23 17.70 -7.31
C ALA A 29 11.97 16.36 -7.11
N ILE A 30 12.47 15.74 -8.18
CA ILE A 30 13.24 14.49 -8.08
C ILE A 30 14.56 14.71 -7.32
N LEU A 31 15.26 15.82 -7.58
CA LEU A 31 16.51 16.15 -6.88
C LEU A 31 16.28 16.36 -5.38
N GLU A 32 15.20 17.05 -5.02
CA GLU A 32 14.82 17.24 -3.62
C GLU A 32 14.47 15.92 -2.92
N THR A 33 13.76 15.01 -3.59
CA THR A 33 13.24 13.79 -2.96
C THR A 33 14.24 12.64 -2.91
N ARG A 34 15.25 12.62 -3.79
CA ARG A 34 16.25 11.53 -3.91
C ARG A 34 16.98 11.21 -2.62
N ARG A 35 17.11 12.18 -1.70
CA ARG A 35 17.83 12.01 -0.42
C ARG A 35 16.91 11.96 0.80
N VAL A 36 15.59 11.94 0.61
CA VAL A 36 14.63 11.96 1.72
C VAL A 36 14.20 10.52 2.06
N PRO A 37 14.56 10.01 3.26
CA PRO A 37 14.09 8.71 3.73
C PRO A 37 12.56 8.65 3.75
N LEU A 38 12.00 7.47 3.50
CA LEU A 38 10.54 7.23 3.47
C LEU A 38 9.81 7.82 4.69
N GLU A 39 10.40 7.73 5.88
CA GLU A 39 9.81 8.21 7.13
C GLU A 39 9.68 9.74 7.20
N ASN A 40 10.49 10.47 6.43
CA ASN A 40 10.56 11.93 6.42
C ASN A 40 9.84 12.56 5.22
N ARG A 41 9.25 11.73 4.34
CA ARG A 41 8.54 12.22 3.16
C ARG A 41 7.24 12.91 3.55
N LEU A 42 6.96 14.02 2.88
CA LEU A 42 5.72 14.77 3.04
C LEU A 42 4.54 13.92 2.58
N ARG A 43 3.40 13.99 3.29
CA ARG A 43 2.16 13.44 2.77
C ARG A 43 1.63 14.32 1.64
N LEU A 44 1.41 13.72 0.48
CA LEU A 44 0.86 14.40 -0.68
C LEU A 44 -0.67 14.52 -0.56
N PRO A 45 -1.24 15.69 -0.86
CA PRO A 45 -2.69 15.84 -0.92
C PRO A 45 -3.28 15.04 -2.08
N ARG A 46 -4.54 14.65 -1.94
CA ARG A 46 -5.27 14.01 -3.04
C ARG A 46 -5.51 15.04 -4.16
N ILE A 47 -5.03 14.74 -5.36
CA ILE A 47 -5.28 15.54 -6.55
C ILE A 47 -6.76 15.36 -6.99
N PRO A 48 -7.54 16.45 -7.14
CA PRO A 48 -8.90 16.37 -7.68
C PRO A 48 -8.92 15.84 -9.11
N GLN A 49 -9.90 15.01 -9.45
CA GLN A 49 -10.05 14.42 -10.79
C GLN A 49 -10.72 15.39 -11.78
N SER A 50 -10.06 16.52 -12.07
CA SER A 50 -10.51 17.45 -13.11
C SER A 50 -9.94 17.06 -14.48
N LYS A 51 -10.62 17.48 -15.57
CA LYS A 51 -10.10 17.26 -16.95
C LYS A 51 -8.71 17.88 -17.14
N ARG A 52 -8.49 19.08 -16.59
CA ARG A 52 -7.20 19.79 -16.60
C ARG A 52 -6.11 19.02 -15.87
N ASN A 53 -6.37 18.56 -14.64
CA ASN A 53 -5.40 17.80 -13.86
C ASN A 53 -5.02 16.49 -14.55
N ARG A 54 -5.99 15.83 -15.19
CA ARG A 54 -5.73 14.62 -15.97
C ARG A 54 -4.88 14.90 -17.21
N ALA A 55 -5.04 16.05 -17.87
CA ALA A 55 -4.19 16.44 -18.99
C ALA A 55 -2.74 16.63 -18.54
N PHE A 56 -2.49 17.35 -17.43
CA PHE A 56 -1.15 17.50 -16.88
C PHE A 56 -0.48 16.19 -16.50
N VAL A 57 -1.21 15.30 -15.81
CA VAL A 57 -0.65 13.98 -15.45
C VAL A 57 -0.33 13.16 -16.70
N ARG A 58 -1.16 13.25 -17.76
CA ARG A 58 -0.87 12.59 -19.04
C ARG A 58 0.36 13.17 -19.74
N ALA A 59 0.58 14.48 -19.68
CA ALA A 59 1.76 15.12 -20.25
C ALA A 59 3.04 14.81 -19.45
N LEU A 60 2.93 14.61 -18.14
CA LEU A 60 4.04 14.28 -17.25
C LEU A 60 4.50 12.81 -17.38
N ASN A 61 3.58 11.88 -17.67
CA ASN A 61 3.89 10.45 -17.77
C ASN A 61 4.98 10.10 -18.81
N PRO A 62 4.97 10.64 -20.05
CA PRO A 62 6.05 10.41 -21.01
C PRO A 62 7.41 10.90 -20.51
N MET A 63 7.45 12.02 -19.79
CA MET A 63 8.69 12.58 -19.25
C MET A 63 9.28 11.68 -18.17
N LEU A 64 8.45 10.93 -17.44
CA LEU A 64 8.91 10.02 -16.37
C LEU A 64 9.66 8.80 -16.89
N VAL A 65 9.37 8.36 -18.11
CA VAL A 65 9.92 7.12 -18.67
C VAL A 65 11.45 7.18 -18.67
N THR A 66 12.03 8.32 -19.06
CA THR A 66 13.49 8.51 -19.10
C THR A 66 14.13 8.41 -17.73
N TYR A 67 13.51 8.97 -16.68
CA TYR A 67 14.03 8.89 -15.31
C TYR A 67 13.87 7.49 -14.70
N LEU A 68 12.83 6.75 -15.10
CA LEU A 68 12.61 5.39 -14.63
C LEU A 68 13.59 4.40 -15.27
N GLU A 69 13.86 4.54 -16.57
CA GLU A 69 14.87 3.75 -17.28
C GLU A 69 16.28 4.01 -16.75
N ALA A 70 16.56 5.23 -16.30
CA ALA A 70 17.83 5.59 -15.68
C ALA A 70 17.96 5.12 -14.21
N SER A 71 16.89 4.62 -13.59
CA SER A 71 16.94 4.13 -12.19
C SER A 71 17.45 2.69 -12.13
N HIS A 72 18.45 2.44 -11.28
CA HIS A 72 19.05 1.11 -11.13
C HIS A 72 18.55 0.38 -9.87
N ASP A 73 18.18 1.12 -8.83
CA ASP A 73 17.76 0.59 -7.55
C ASP A 73 16.30 0.90 -7.23
N PHE A 74 15.65 0.01 -6.47
CA PHE A 74 14.27 0.21 -6.00
C PHE A 74 14.10 1.53 -5.24
N CYS A 75 15.08 1.91 -4.41
CA CYS A 75 15.07 3.16 -3.66
C CYS A 75 15.10 4.38 -4.58
N GLU A 76 15.81 4.29 -5.71
CA GLU A 76 15.86 5.35 -6.71
C GLU A 76 14.56 5.45 -7.47
N THR A 77 14.01 4.33 -7.94
CA THR A 77 12.71 4.28 -8.60
C THR A 77 11.60 4.86 -7.71
N ASP A 78 11.57 4.46 -6.44
CA ASP A 78 10.62 4.98 -5.45
C ASP A 78 10.79 6.50 -5.22
N SER A 79 12.03 6.99 -5.18
CA SER A 79 12.30 8.43 -5.04
C SER A 79 11.89 9.24 -6.27
N VAL A 80 12.09 8.68 -7.48
CA VAL A 80 11.64 9.26 -8.76
C VAL A 80 10.12 9.33 -8.79
N LEU A 81 9.43 8.24 -8.46
CA LEU A 81 7.96 8.21 -8.42
C LEU A 81 7.40 9.19 -7.39
N PHE A 82 8.03 9.31 -6.23
CA PHE A 82 7.62 10.28 -5.22
C PHE A 82 7.87 11.73 -5.69
N GLY A 83 9.03 12.01 -6.29
CA GLY A 83 9.36 13.31 -6.89
C GLY A 83 8.36 13.71 -7.97
N ALA A 84 7.96 12.76 -8.82
CA ALA A 84 6.93 12.97 -9.83
C ALA A 84 5.57 13.36 -9.24
N ALA A 85 5.18 12.71 -8.15
CA ALA A 85 3.94 13.02 -7.46
C ALA A 85 3.99 14.40 -6.76
N VAL A 86 5.16 14.80 -6.23
CA VAL A 86 5.41 16.16 -5.72
C VAL A 86 5.30 17.18 -6.85
N ALA A 87 5.94 16.94 -8.00
CA ALA A 87 5.88 17.80 -9.17
C ALA A 87 4.44 17.99 -9.67
N ALA A 88 3.67 16.91 -9.77
CA ALA A 88 2.25 16.99 -10.12
C ALA A 88 1.44 17.85 -9.12
N CYS A 89 1.73 17.74 -7.81
CA CYS A 89 1.11 18.60 -6.81
C CYS A 89 1.49 20.07 -6.98
N ARG A 90 2.77 20.37 -7.32
CA ARG A 90 3.26 21.74 -7.58
C ARG A 90 2.59 22.35 -8.80
N ILE A 91 2.56 21.62 -9.93
CA ILE A 91 1.96 22.07 -11.21
C ILE A 91 0.47 22.38 -11.04
N ILE A 92 -0.24 21.56 -10.25
CA ILE A 92 -1.67 21.73 -9.99
C ILE A 92 -1.95 22.83 -8.95
N GLY A 93 -0.92 23.32 -8.25
CA GLY A 93 -1.06 24.31 -7.17
C GLY A 93 -1.66 23.73 -5.89
N ALA A 94 -1.50 22.42 -5.66
CA ALA A 94 -1.95 21.78 -4.43
C ALA A 94 -1.05 22.20 -3.27
N LYS A 95 -1.67 22.64 -2.16
CA LYS A 95 -0.93 23.06 -0.95
C LYS A 95 -0.22 21.86 -0.32
N LEU A 96 1.10 21.76 -0.53
CA LEU A 96 1.94 20.79 0.14
C LEU A 96 2.14 21.23 1.61
N PRO A 97 2.01 20.31 2.58
CA PRO A 97 2.30 20.64 3.97
C PRO A 97 3.77 21.03 4.11
N MET A 98 4.07 22.13 4.81
CA MET A 98 5.45 22.54 5.07
C MET A 98 6.19 21.48 5.89
N ALA A 99 7.44 21.22 5.50
CA ALA A 99 8.38 20.40 6.27
C ALA A 99 8.46 20.94 7.71
N GLY A 100 8.02 20.12 8.68
CA GLY A 100 7.97 20.49 10.10
C GLY A 100 6.57 20.53 10.72
N ARG A 101 5.49 20.59 9.93
CA ARG A 101 4.10 20.40 10.43
C ARG A 101 3.57 18.99 10.17
N ILE A 102 4.45 17.99 10.27
CA ILE A 102 4.01 16.60 10.34
C ILE A 102 3.58 16.38 11.79
N THR A 103 2.31 16.65 12.11
CA THR A 103 1.72 16.02 13.29
C THR A 103 1.99 14.54 13.10
N LYS A 104 2.85 13.94 13.94
CA LYS A 104 3.08 12.49 13.97
C LYS A 104 1.74 11.84 14.31
N GLN A 105 0.89 11.64 13.30
CA GLN A 105 -0.31 10.86 13.44
C GLN A 105 0.18 9.46 13.76
N SER A 106 -0.19 8.96 14.94
CA SER A 106 0.10 7.60 15.41
C SER A 106 0.08 6.64 14.24
N ARG A 107 1.16 5.88 14.06
CA ARG A 107 1.35 4.92 12.96
C ARG A 107 0.14 3.98 12.93
N ALA A 108 -0.90 4.37 12.19
CA ALA A 108 -2.15 3.63 12.15
C ALA A 108 -1.81 2.31 11.48
N ILE A 109 -1.90 1.22 12.25
CA ILE A 109 -1.63 -0.13 11.74
C ILE A 109 -2.54 -0.30 10.53
N PRO A 110 -1.98 -0.59 9.33
CA PRO A 110 -2.78 -0.77 8.14
C PRO A 110 -3.87 -1.82 8.39
N ALA A 111 -5.06 -1.64 7.79
CA ALA A 111 -6.18 -2.55 8.02
C ALA A 111 -5.85 -4.02 7.66
N TRP A 112 -4.92 -4.26 6.74
CA TRP A 112 -4.42 -5.61 6.46
C TRP A 112 -3.57 -6.17 7.61
N GLY A 113 -2.74 -5.35 8.26
CA GLY A 113 -1.91 -5.73 9.41
C GLY A 113 -2.76 -6.15 10.60
N LYS A 114 -3.77 -5.33 10.93
CA LYS A 114 -4.75 -5.66 11.96
C LYS A 114 -5.49 -6.97 11.67
N ARG A 115 -5.86 -7.22 10.41
CA ARG A 115 -6.50 -8.48 10.00
C ARG A 115 -5.60 -9.70 10.21
N ILE A 116 -4.29 -9.56 10.00
CA ILE A 116 -3.32 -10.64 10.27
C ILE A 116 -3.19 -10.87 11.77
N GLU A 117 -3.02 -9.81 12.55
CA GLU A 117 -2.95 -9.88 14.01
C GLU A 117 -4.19 -10.57 14.60
N ASP A 118 -5.39 -10.18 14.14
CA ASP A 118 -6.65 -10.78 14.57
C ASP A 118 -6.72 -12.28 14.21
N ARG A 119 -6.22 -12.68 13.04
CA ARG A 119 -6.17 -14.10 12.63
C ARG A 119 -5.23 -14.91 13.53
N VAL A 120 -4.06 -14.37 13.83
CA VAL A 120 -3.08 -14.99 14.73
C VAL A 120 -3.65 -15.10 16.16
N ALA A 121 -4.28 -14.04 16.66
CA ALA A 121 -4.93 -14.05 17.98
C ALA A 121 -6.04 -15.11 18.07
N LYS A 122 -6.88 -15.21 17.03
CA LYS A 122 -7.92 -16.26 16.93
C LYS A 122 -7.32 -17.67 16.93
N ALA A 123 -6.22 -17.89 16.19
CA ALA A 123 -5.54 -19.17 16.14
C ALA A 123 -4.95 -19.57 17.51
N ARG A 124 -4.30 -18.63 18.22
CA ARG A 124 -3.81 -18.85 19.61
C ARG A 124 -4.96 -19.18 20.57
N ALA A 125 -6.06 -18.45 20.50
CA ALA A 125 -7.24 -18.72 21.33
C ALA A 125 -7.90 -20.07 21.02
N LEU A 126 -7.80 -20.55 19.78
CA LEU A 126 -8.27 -21.88 19.40
C LEU A 126 -7.36 -22.97 19.96
N ILE A 127 -6.03 -22.83 19.85
CA ILE A 127 -5.05 -23.73 20.46
C ILE A 127 -5.30 -23.86 21.97
N GLY A 128 -5.51 -22.75 22.68
CA GLY A 128 -5.83 -22.76 24.11
C GLY A 128 -7.10 -23.54 24.46
N ARG A 129 -8.11 -23.50 23.59
CA ARG A 129 -9.37 -24.24 23.80
C ARG A 129 -9.24 -25.73 23.47
N LEU A 130 -8.52 -26.09 22.41
CA LEU A 130 -8.24 -27.49 22.05
C LEU A 130 -7.37 -28.17 23.13
N THR A 131 -6.36 -27.47 23.65
CA THR A 131 -5.51 -27.95 24.75
C THR A 131 -6.30 -28.10 26.06
N SER A 132 -7.17 -27.14 26.38
CA SER A 132 -8.07 -27.24 27.53
C SER A 132 -9.00 -28.45 27.43
N PHE A 133 -9.60 -28.67 26.26
CA PHE A 133 -10.44 -29.85 26.02
C PHE A 133 -9.65 -31.15 26.18
N ARG A 134 -8.43 -31.23 25.62
CA ARG A 134 -7.53 -32.38 25.77
C ARG A 134 -7.17 -32.66 27.24
N SER A 135 -7.07 -31.64 28.09
CA SER A 135 -6.85 -31.78 29.53
C SER A 135 -8.10 -32.21 30.33
N GLY A 136 -9.23 -32.49 29.67
CA GLY A 136 -10.48 -32.94 30.30
C GLY A 136 -11.50 -31.84 30.58
N ASN A 137 -11.30 -30.61 30.07
CA ASN A 137 -12.27 -29.54 30.27
C ASN A 137 -13.47 -29.66 29.32
N ASN A 138 -14.57 -30.19 29.84
CA ASN A 138 -15.81 -30.42 29.10
C ASN A 138 -16.86 -29.30 29.23
N ARG A 139 -16.45 -28.08 29.58
CA ARG A 139 -17.40 -26.94 29.63
C ARG A 139 -18.09 -26.77 28.27
N PRO A 140 -19.42 -26.49 28.23
CA PRO A 140 -20.18 -26.42 26.98
C PRO A 140 -19.59 -25.47 25.92
N LYS A 141 -19.03 -24.33 26.35
CA LYS A 141 -18.37 -23.36 25.46
C LYS A 141 -17.11 -23.92 24.80
N VAL A 142 -16.33 -24.72 25.52
CA VAL A 142 -15.11 -25.36 25.01
C VAL A 142 -15.51 -26.45 24.02
N VAL A 143 -16.45 -27.33 24.39
CA VAL A 143 -16.96 -28.41 23.52
C VAL A 143 -17.55 -27.85 22.22
N CYS A 144 -18.37 -26.80 22.30
CA CYS A 144 -18.92 -26.15 21.11
C CYS A 144 -17.82 -25.61 20.20
N THR A 145 -16.79 -24.95 20.77
CA THR A 145 -15.66 -24.46 19.98
C THR A 145 -14.88 -25.59 19.31
N VAL A 146 -14.67 -26.70 20.01
CA VAL A 146 -13.98 -27.88 19.46
C VAL A 146 -14.82 -28.49 18.33
N ARG A 147 -16.14 -28.63 18.49
CA ARG A 147 -17.03 -29.09 17.41
C ARG A 147 -16.95 -28.19 16.18
N MET A 148 -16.94 -26.86 16.38
CA MET A 148 -16.79 -25.91 15.28
C MET A 148 -15.40 -25.98 14.62
N ALA A 149 -14.35 -26.28 15.37
CA ALA A 149 -13.00 -26.43 14.84
C ALA A 149 -12.85 -27.63 13.89
N PHE A 150 -13.69 -28.65 14.09
CA PHE A 150 -13.80 -29.86 13.28
C PHE A 150 -15.06 -29.87 12.39
N ALA A 151 -15.79 -28.75 12.29
CA ALA A 151 -16.95 -28.67 11.43
C ALA A 151 -16.55 -28.91 9.96
N GLY A 152 -17.28 -29.80 9.28
CA GLY A 152 -16.94 -30.22 7.91
C GLY A 152 -15.86 -31.29 7.82
N THR A 153 -15.27 -31.71 8.94
CA THR A 153 -14.46 -32.93 9.01
C THR A 153 -15.32 -34.07 9.58
N ASN A 154 -15.17 -35.30 9.08
CA ASN A 154 -15.91 -36.48 9.56
C ASN A 154 -15.41 -36.98 10.94
N ILE A 155 -15.02 -36.06 11.82
CA ILE A 155 -14.41 -36.33 13.11
C ILE A 155 -15.46 -36.08 14.20
N SER A 156 -15.85 -37.15 14.89
CA SER A 156 -16.72 -37.06 16.05
C SER A 156 -15.89 -36.98 17.34
N LEU A 157 -16.33 -36.14 18.29
CA LEU A 157 -15.64 -35.96 19.57
C LEU A 157 -15.69 -37.20 20.48
N SER A 158 -16.57 -38.15 20.17
CA SER A 158 -16.69 -39.41 20.90
C SER A 158 -15.78 -40.53 20.35
N GLN A 159 -15.00 -40.26 19.30
CA GLN A 159 -14.07 -41.24 18.74
C GLN A 159 -12.87 -41.46 19.69
N PRO A 160 -12.35 -42.69 19.78
CA PRO A 160 -11.16 -42.98 20.61
C PRO A 160 -9.93 -42.20 20.13
N ASP A 161 -9.81 -41.95 18.82
CA ASP A 161 -8.65 -41.28 18.22
C ASP A 161 -8.70 -39.74 18.33
N ILE A 162 -9.70 -39.19 19.03
CA ILE A 162 -9.89 -37.73 19.10
C ILE A 162 -8.67 -37.01 19.69
N THR A 163 -7.98 -37.64 20.65
CA THR A 163 -6.77 -37.09 21.29
C THR A 163 -5.63 -36.89 20.30
N GLN A 164 -5.46 -37.83 19.37
CA GLN A 164 -4.46 -37.74 18.31
C GLN A 164 -4.84 -36.62 17.32
N LYS A 165 -6.09 -36.63 16.83
CA LYS A 165 -6.60 -35.60 15.90
C LYS A 165 -6.57 -34.19 16.48
N LEU A 166 -6.78 -34.04 17.79
CA LEU A 166 -6.60 -32.77 18.49
C LEU A 166 -5.15 -32.30 18.48
N THR A 167 -4.20 -33.22 18.64
CA THR A 167 -2.77 -32.92 18.67
C THR A 167 -2.29 -32.50 17.27
N GLU A 168 -2.64 -33.25 16.24
CA GLU A 168 -2.39 -32.90 14.84
C GLU A 168 -2.95 -31.50 14.51
N ARG A 169 -4.20 -31.22 14.92
CA ARG A 169 -4.82 -29.92 14.68
C ARG A 169 -4.15 -28.78 15.43
N ILE A 170 -3.63 -29.02 16.63
CA ILE A 170 -2.87 -28.03 17.40
C ILE A 170 -1.55 -27.74 16.71
N ASP A 171 -0.85 -28.76 16.23
CA ASP A 171 0.46 -28.60 15.61
C ASP A 171 0.35 -27.92 14.23
N ASP A 172 -0.67 -28.24 13.44
CA ASP A 172 -1.03 -27.49 12.22
C ASP A 172 -1.19 -25.98 12.49
N LEU A 173 -1.90 -25.64 13.57
CA LEU A 173 -2.15 -24.24 13.92
C LEU A 173 -0.89 -23.54 14.41
N LYS A 174 0.00 -24.24 15.13
CA LYS A 174 1.30 -23.70 15.52
C LYS A 174 2.19 -23.47 14.30
N GLN A 175 2.24 -24.43 13.37
CA GLN A 175 3.01 -24.30 12.14
C GLN A 175 2.53 -23.10 11.30
N LYS A 176 1.21 -22.89 11.20
CA LYS A 176 0.63 -21.71 10.51
C LYS A 176 0.88 -20.36 11.19
N ILE A 177 1.21 -20.34 12.47
CA ILE A 177 1.58 -19.11 13.20
C ILE A 177 3.09 -18.84 13.06
N ALA A 178 3.89 -19.89 12.93
CA ALA A 178 5.35 -19.80 12.84
C ALA A 178 5.87 -19.53 11.41
N ALA A 179 5.11 -19.95 10.39
CA ALA A 179 5.35 -19.63 8.98
C ALA A 179 4.89 -18.21 8.64
#